data_AF-A0A7R9JH10-F1
#
_entry.id   AF-A0A7R9JH10-F1
#
_cell.length_a   1.000
_cell.length_b   1.000
_cell.length_c   1.000
_cell.angle_alpha   90.00
_cell.angle_beta   90.00
_cell.angle_gamma   90.00
#
_symmetry.space_group_name_H-M   'P 1'
#
loop_
_entity.id
_entity.type
_entity.pdbx_description
1 polymer ?
#
loop_
_entity_poly.entity_id
_entity_poly.type
_entity_poly.pdbx_seq_one_letter_code
_entity_poly.pdbx_strand_id
1 'polypeptide(L)'
;SIIIYVPIPQLKAFQKIQTRLVRELEKKFSGKHVVFIGERKILPKPTRKTRMKNKQQRPRSRTLTAVYDAILEDLVFPAEIVGKRIRVKLDGSQLIKVHLDKNQQTNIEHKVDTFGSVYKKLTGRDVTFEFPEPYL
;
A
#
# COMPACT_ATOMS: atom_id res chain seq x y z
N SER A 1 -3.96 6.29 13.12
CA SER A 1 -4.66 5.69 11.96
C SER A 1 -5.29 4.38 12.34
N ILE A 2 -6.39 4.03 11.68
CA ILE A 2 -7.11 2.76 11.83
C ILE A 2 -6.96 2.01 10.52
N ILE A 3 -6.53 0.74 10.61
CA ILE A 3 -6.37 -0.14 9.45
C ILE A 3 -7.49 -1.17 9.52
N ILE A 4 -8.26 -1.30 8.44
CA ILE A 4 -9.30 -2.31 8.32
C ILE A 4 -8.86 -3.31 7.25
N TYR A 5 -8.71 -4.57 7.66
CA TYR A 5 -8.40 -5.66 6.75
C TYR A 5 -9.68 -6.12 6.05
N VAL A 6 -9.63 -6.16 4.72
CA VAL A 6 -10.74 -6.61 3.86
C VAL A 6 -10.31 -7.90 3.15
N PRO A 7 -11.14 -8.95 3.15
CA PRO A 7 -10.88 -10.13 2.33
C PRO A 7 -10.71 -9.74 0.86
N ILE A 8 -9.63 -10.20 0.21
CA ILE A 8 -9.27 -9.82 -1.17
C ILE A 8 -10.44 -9.92 -2.17
N PRO A 9 -11.29 -10.96 -2.16
CA PRO A 9 -12.40 -11.06 -3.11
C PRO A 9 -13.39 -9.90 -3.01
N GLN A 10 -13.53 -9.30 -1.83
CA GLN A 10 -14.47 -8.21 -1.56
C GLN A 10 -13.85 -6.82 -1.75
N LEU A 11 -12.52 -6.71 -1.82
CA LEU A 11 -11.81 -5.43 -1.85
C LEU A 11 -12.28 -4.50 -2.98
N LYS A 12 -12.49 -5.04 -4.18
CA LYS A 12 -13.00 -4.26 -5.33
C LYS A 12 -14.41 -3.71 -5.10
N ALA A 13 -15.25 -4.43 -4.35
CA ALA A 13 -16.58 -3.95 -4.00
C ALA A 13 -16.50 -2.80 -2.98
N PHE A 14 -15.59 -2.91 -2.00
CA PHE A 14 -15.32 -1.83 -1.04
C PHE A 14 -14.76 -0.59 -1.72
N GLN A 15 -13.82 -0.73 -2.68
CA GLN A 15 -13.25 0.39 -3.42
C GLN A 15 -14.31 1.28 -4.10
N LYS A 16 -15.38 0.69 -4.64
CA LYS A 16 -16.48 1.45 -5.26
C LYS A 16 -17.17 2.42 -4.29
N ILE A 17 -17.25 2.08 -3.02
CA ILE A 17 -17.91 2.88 -1.97
C ILE A 17 -16.92 3.54 -1.00
N GLN A 18 -15.62 3.31 -1.19
CA GLN A 18 -14.58 3.60 -0.20
C GLN A 18 -14.48 5.09 0.12
N THR A 19 -14.64 5.99 -0.86
CA THR A 19 -14.58 7.44 -0.61
C THR A 19 -15.64 7.91 0.38
N ARG A 20 -16.88 7.44 0.20
CA ARG A 20 -18.01 7.74 1.11
C ARG A 20 -17.82 7.06 2.45
N LEU A 21 -17.43 5.78 2.43
CA LEU A 21 -17.31 4.96 3.62
C LEU A 21 -16.17 5.45 4.53
N VAL A 22 -15.01 5.81 3.98
CA VAL A 22 -13.90 6.41 4.74
C VAL A 22 -14.34 7.70 5.42
N ARG A 23 -15.07 8.57 4.71
CA ARG A 23 -15.55 9.85 5.30
C ARG A 23 -16.47 9.63 6.49
N GLU A 24 -17.42 8.70 6.38
CA GLU A 24 -18.34 8.35 7.48
C GLU A 24 -17.60 7.74 8.68
N LEU A 25 -16.62 6.88 8.43
CA LEU A 25 -15.82 6.28 9.51
C LEU A 25 -14.90 7.31 10.18
N GLU A 26 -14.22 8.16 9.41
CA GLU A 26 -13.34 9.20 9.96
C GLU A 26 -14.14 10.18 10.83
N LYS A 27 -15.37 10.52 10.43
CA LYS A 27 -16.30 11.32 11.25
C LYS A 27 -16.63 10.63 12.58
N LYS A 28 -16.90 9.31 12.56
CA LYS A 28 -17.21 8.54 13.77
C LYS A 28 -15.99 8.32 14.68
N PHE A 29 -14.81 8.18 14.11
CA PHE A 29 -13.56 7.93 14.85
C PHE A 29 -12.76 9.21 15.14
N SER A 30 -13.46 10.32 15.42
CA SER A 30 -12.87 11.59 15.86
C SER A 30 -11.79 12.13 14.93
N GLY A 31 -11.97 11.99 13.62
CA GLY A 31 -11.03 12.48 12.60
C GLY A 31 -9.78 11.61 12.41
N LYS A 32 -9.68 10.44 13.07
CA LYS A 32 -8.55 9.52 12.84
C LYS A 32 -8.63 8.95 11.43
N HIS A 33 -7.53 9.03 10.67
CA HIS A 33 -7.46 8.47 9.32
C HIS A 33 -7.75 6.97 9.28
N VAL A 34 -8.67 6.57 8.42
CA VAL A 34 -9.06 5.17 8.20
C VAL A 34 -8.59 4.71 6.83
N VAL A 35 -7.93 3.55 6.78
CA VAL A 35 -7.39 2.98 5.54
C VAL A 35 -7.80 1.51 5.40
N PHE A 36 -8.21 1.12 4.20
CA PHE A 36 -8.57 -0.25 3.86
C PHE A 36 -7.39 -0.96 3.22
N ILE A 37 -7.10 -2.18 3.69
CA ILE A 37 -6.01 -2.99 3.13
C ILE A 37 -6.55 -4.39 2.88
N GLY A 38 -6.27 -4.94 1.70
CA GLY A 38 -6.55 -6.32 1.39
C GLY A 38 -5.74 -7.29 2.26
N GLU A 39 -6.42 -8.25 2.87
CA GLU A 39 -5.81 -9.32 3.65
C GLU A 39 -5.04 -10.27 2.72
N ARG A 40 -3.73 -10.00 2.56
CA ARG A 40 -2.84 -10.74 1.66
C ARG A 40 -1.95 -11.72 2.40
N LYS A 41 -1.86 -12.94 1.87
CA LYS A 41 -0.97 -13.99 2.39
C LYS A 41 0.33 -14.06 1.60
N ILE A 42 1.45 -13.79 2.27
CA ILE A 42 2.80 -14.02 1.73
C ILE A 42 3.16 -15.48 1.94
N LEU A 43 3.40 -16.22 0.85
CA LEU A 43 3.98 -17.56 0.94
C LEU A 43 5.50 -17.45 1.03
N PRO A 44 6.19 -18.33 1.77
CA PRO A 44 7.66 -18.31 1.82
C PRO A 44 8.27 -18.66 0.45
N LYS A 45 9.48 -18.14 0.18
CA LYS A 45 10.23 -18.52 -1.02
C LYS A 45 10.63 -19.99 -0.91
N PRO A 46 10.33 -20.84 -1.91
CA PRO A 46 10.79 -22.22 -1.90
C PRO A 46 12.33 -22.23 -2.03
N THR A 47 13.00 -22.79 -1.03
CA THR A 47 14.45 -23.05 -1.04
C THR A 47 14.70 -24.56 -1.07
N ARG A 48 15.93 -24.99 -1.40
CA ARG A 48 16.29 -26.42 -1.43
C ARG A 48 16.06 -27.13 -0.09
N LYS A 49 16.12 -26.42 1.04
CA LYS A 49 15.97 -26.95 2.41
C LYS A 49 14.55 -26.79 2.98
N THR A 50 13.55 -26.50 2.15
CA THR A 50 12.18 -26.27 2.65
C THR A 50 11.59 -27.58 3.19
N ARG A 51 11.26 -27.60 4.49
CA ARG A 51 10.74 -28.79 5.21
C ARG A 51 9.42 -29.31 4.63
N MET A 52 8.57 -28.41 4.15
CA MET A 52 7.33 -28.75 3.44
C MET A 52 7.53 -28.54 1.95
N LYS A 53 7.66 -29.63 1.19
CA LYS A 53 7.64 -29.58 -0.27
C LYS A 53 6.22 -29.26 -0.73
N ASN A 54 6.00 -28.02 -1.16
CA ASN A 54 4.74 -27.65 -1.80
C ASN A 54 4.61 -28.40 -3.12
N LYS A 55 3.53 -29.16 -3.30
CA LYS A 55 3.24 -29.85 -4.57
C LYS A 55 2.92 -28.87 -5.70
N GLN A 56 2.37 -27.70 -5.35
CA GLN A 56 1.99 -26.65 -6.29
C GLN A 56 3.03 -25.52 -6.32
N GLN A 57 3.24 -24.95 -7.51
CA GLN A 57 4.09 -23.77 -7.69
C GLN A 57 3.55 -22.57 -6.89
N ARG A 58 4.44 -21.81 -6.25
CA ARG A 58 4.09 -20.55 -5.57
C ARG A 58 3.59 -19.53 -6.60
N PRO A 59 2.35 -19.01 -6.47
CA PRO A 59 1.85 -17.95 -7.35
C PRO A 59 2.63 -16.64 -7.14
N ARG A 60 2.87 -15.88 -8.23
CA ARG A 60 3.53 -14.57 -8.16
C ARG A 60 2.80 -13.57 -7.27
N SER A 61 1.46 -13.61 -7.25
CA SER A 61 0.60 -12.78 -6.40
C SER A 61 0.81 -13.00 -4.89
N ARG A 62 1.39 -14.14 -4.50
CA ARG A 62 1.70 -14.48 -3.10
C ARG A 62 3.19 -14.34 -2.79
N THR A 63 3.89 -13.49 -3.54
CA THR A 63 5.28 -13.12 -3.27
C THR A 63 5.38 -11.87 -2.40
N LEU A 64 6.46 -11.74 -1.61
CA LEU A 64 6.65 -10.60 -0.71
C LEU A 64 6.63 -9.28 -1.49
N THR A 65 7.33 -9.22 -2.61
CA THR A 65 7.40 -8.03 -3.46
C THR A 65 6.02 -7.67 -4.03
N ALA A 66 5.32 -8.62 -4.63
CA ALA A 66 3.98 -8.36 -5.19
C ALA A 66 2.96 -7.95 -4.12
N VAL A 67 3.03 -8.54 -2.92
CA VAL A 67 2.16 -8.16 -1.81
C VAL A 67 2.49 -6.76 -1.31
N TYR A 68 3.75 -6.37 -1.25
CA TYR A 68 4.17 -5.03 -0.82
C TYR A 68 3.73 -3.96 -1.83
N ASP A 69 3.85 -4.23 -3.12
CA ASP A 69 3.37 -3.33 -4.18
C ASP A 69 1.83 -3.18 -4.09
N ALA A 70 1.10 -4.28 -3.92
CA ALA A 70 -0.35 -4.25 -3.81
C ALA A 70 -0.85 -3.59 -2.50
N ILE A 71 -0.07 -3.64 -1.41
CA ILE A 71 -0.39 -2.87 -0.19
C ILE A 71 -0.23 -1.37 -0.46
N LEU A 72 0.80 -0.95 -1.20
CA LEU A 72 0.96 0.47 -1.56
C LEU A 72 -0.24 0.99 -2.35
N GLU A 73 -0.71 0.22 -3.34
CA GLU A 73 -1.88 0.56 -4.15
C GLU A 73 -3.14 0.73 -3.29
N ASP A 74 -3.40 -0.19 -2.35
CA ASP A 74 -4.56 -0.11 -1.47
C ASP A 74 -4.51 1.12 -0.54
N LEU A 75 -3.31 1.45 -0.02
CA LEU A 75 -3.12 2.56 0.91
C LEU A 75 -3.49 3.90 0.28
N VAL A 76 -3.17 4.09 -1.00
CA VAL A 76 -3.29 5.38 -1.67
C VAL A 76 -4.60 5.57 -2.43
N PHE A 77 -5.47 4.55 -2.46
CA PHE A 77 -6.80 4.68 -3.08
C PHE A 77 -7.56 5.85 -2.43
N PRO A 78 -8.12 6.80 -3.21
CA PRO A 78 -8.43 6.72 -4.65
C PRO A 78 -7.34 7.23 -5.62
N ALA A 79 -6.19 7.73 -5.16
CA ALA A 79 -5.11 8.08 -6.09
C ALA A 79 -4.50 6.82 -6.70
N GLU A 80 -4.10 6.95 -7.96
CA GLU A 80 -3.29 5.95 -8.64
C GLU A 80 -1.80 6.31 -8.54
N ILE A 81 -0.96 5.29 -8.51
CA ILE A 81 0.49 5.44 -8.51
C ILE A 81 0.94 5.60 -9.96
N VAL A 82 1.37 6.80 -10.33
CA VAL A 82 1.89 7.12 -11.68
C VAL A 82 3.31 6.60 -11.86
N GLY A 83 4.08 6.56 -10.78
CA GLY A 83 5.47 6.14 -10.85
C GLY A 83 6.02 5.72 -9.49
N LYS A 84 7.10 4.95 -9.53
CA LYS A 84 7.80 4.50 -8.34
C LYS A 84 9.30 4.53 -8.60
N ARG A 85 10.02 5.22 -7.72
CA ARG A 85 11.49 5.31 -7.75
C ARG A 85 12.03 4.78 -6.44
N ILE A 86 13.14 4.05 -6.49
CA ILE A 86 13.83 3.57 -5.29
C ILE A 86 15.17 4.28 -5.25
N ARG A 87 15.36 5.14 -4.26
CA ARG A 87 16.64 5.79 -4.00
C ARG A 87 17.42 4.92 -3.02
N VAL A 88 18.59 4.46 -3.44
CA VAL A 88 19.55 3.81 -2.55
C VAL A 88 20.50 4.89 -2.03
N LYS A 89 20.60 5.02 -0.71
CA LYS A 89 21.52 5.96 -0.05
C LYS A 89 22.92 5.32 0.12
N LEU A 90 23.91 6.13 0.48
CA LEU A 90 25.30 5.69 0.67
C LEU A 90 25.46 4.66 1.80
N ASP A 91 24.58 4.71 2.81
CA ASP A 91 24.50 3.75 3.91
C ASP A 91 23.85 2.40 3.49
N GLY A 92 23.45 2.27 2.23
CA GLY A 92 22.74 1.10 1.70
C GLY A 92 21.24 1.08 1.99
N SER A 93 20.72 2.07 2.75
CA SER A 93 19.29 2.15 3.02
C SER A 93 18.52 2.53 1.75
N GLN A 94 17.32 1.99 1.62
CA GLN A 94 16.44 2.23 0.48
C GLN A 94 15.27 3.10 0.90
N LEU A 95 15.05 4.19 0.17
CA LEU A 95 13.90 5.06 0.31
C LEU A 95 13.06 4.98 -0.96
N ILE A 96 11.81 4.54 -0.82
CA ILE A 96 10.89 4.40 -1.93
C ILE A 96 10.15 5.72 -2.11
N LYS A 97 10.31 6.34 -3.27
CA LYS A 97 9.56 7.53 -3.68
C LYS A 97 8.41 7.10 -4.59
N VAL A 98 7.18 7.29 -4.13
CA VAL A 98 5.96 6.96 -4.86
C VAL A 98 5.37 8.24 -5.43
N HIS A 99 5.19 8.28 -6.74
CA HIS A 99 4.55 9.39 -7.43
C HIS A 99 3.06 9.11 -7.57
N LEU A 100 2.24 9.98 -6.99
CA LEU A 100 0.77 9.90 -7.04
C LEU A 100 0.21 10.82 -8.13
N ASP A 101 -0.99 10.51 -8.63
CA ASP A 101 -1.68 11.39 -9.57
C ASP A 101 -1.98 12.76 -8.94
N LYS A 102 -1.61 13.83 -9.64
CA LYS A 102 -1.76 15.22 -9.21
C LYS A 102 -3.24 15.63 -9.11
N ASN A 103 -4.13 15.02 -9.89
CA ASN A 103 -5.57 15.32 -9.86
C ASN A 103 -6.21 15.03 -8.49
N GLN A 104 -5.64 14.11 -7.72
CA GLN A 104 -6.14 13.69 -6.41
C GLN A 104 -5.40 14.35 -5.24
N GLN A 105 -4.50 15.30 -5.51
CA GLN A 105 -3.65 15.94 -4.49
C GLN A 105 -4.47 16.51 -3.33
N THR A 106 -5.49 17.31 -3.61
CA THR A 106 -6.32 17.97 -2.59
C THR A 106 -7.00 16.99 -1.63
N ASN A 107 -7.36 15.80 -2.13
CA ASN A 107 -8.06 14.78 -1.35
C ASN A 107 -7.14 13.94 -0.47
N ILE A 108 -5.87 13.80 -0.85
CA ILE A 108 -4.97 12.78 -0.28
C ILE A 108 -3.75 13.37 0.43
N GLU A 109 -3.35 14.59 0.09
CA GLU A 109 -2.16 15.25 0.64
C GLU A 109 -2.11 15.22 2.17
N HIS A 110 -3.24 15.48 2.83
CA HIS A 110 -3.34 15.45 4.29
C HIS A 110 -3.21 14.04 4.92
N LYS A 111 -3.19 12.96 4.12
CA LYS A 111 -3.04 11.56 4.58
C LYS A 111 -1.66 10.97 4.28
N VAL A 112 -0.82 11.66 3.51
CA VAL A 112 0.48 11.16 3.01
C VAL A 112 1.40 10.66 4.14
N ASP A 113 1.54 11.44 5.20
CA ASP A 113 2.39 11.08 6.36
C ASP A 113 1.88 9.83 7.08
N THR A 114 0.55 9.68 7.11
CA THR A 114 -0.10 8.50 7.68
C THR A 114 0.19 7.26 6.84
N PHE A 115 0.13 7.37 5.51
CA PHE A 115 0.43 6.25 4.62
C PHE A 115 1.87 5.78 4.78
N GLY A 116 2.83 6.71 4.87
CA GLY A 116 4.24 6.38 5.11
C GLY A 116 4.42 5.62 6.43
N SER A 117 3.79 6.12 7.50
CA SER A 117 3.83 5.50 8.83
C SER A 117 3.20 4.10 8.85
N VAL A 118 2.04 3.93 8.20
CA VAL A 118 1.34 2.64 8.11
C VAL A 118 2.17 1.64 7.31
N TYR A 119 2.68 2.04 6.15
CA TYR A 119 3.47 1.16 5.31
C TYR A 119 4.78 0.73 6.00
N LYS A 120 5.45 1.64 6.71
CA LYS A 120 6.62 1.34 7.52
C LYS A 120 6.30 0.31 8.60
N LYS A 121 5.17 0.44 9.29
CA LYS A 121 4.76 -0.51 10.34
C LYS A 121 4.42 -1.90 9.78
N LEU A 122 3.83 -1.97 8.59
CA LEU A 122 3.46 -3.24 7.96
C LEU A 122 4.62 -3.97 7.29
N THR A 123 5.55 -3.23 6.68
CA THR A 123 6.58 -3.80 5.79
C THR A 123 8.00 -3.62 6.27
N GLY A 124 8.23 -2.69 7.21
CA GLY A 124 9.55 -2.26 7.66
C GLY A 124 10.30 -1.35 6.68
N ARG A 125 9.65 -0.89 5.60
CA ARG A 125 10.29 -0.07 4.54
C ARG A 125 9.83 1.37 4.60
N ASP A 126 10.75 2.30 4.38
CA ASP A 126 10.46 3.72 4.32
C ASP A 126 9.95 4.13 2.92
N VAL A 127 8.84 4.88 2.92
CA VAL A 127 8.19 5.39 1.72
C VAL A 127 7.90 6.88 1.89
N THR A 128 8.12 7.64 0.83
CA THR A 128 7.70 9.03 0.69
C THR A 128 6.80 9.17 -0.53
N PHE A 129 5.69 9.89 -0.39
CA PHE A 129 4.77 10.14 -1.50
C PHE A 129 5.00 11.56 -2.04
N GLU A 130 5.03 11.70 -3.37
CA GLU A 130 5.29 12.96 -4.05
C GLU A 130 4.26 13.13 -5.18
N PHE A 131 3.84 14.37 -5.44
CA PHE A 131 3.01 14.69 -6.61
C PHE A 131 3.92 15.29 -7.69
N PRO A 132 4.17 14.60 -8.81
CA PRO A 132 5.06 15.10 -9.84
C PRO A 132 4.46 16.32 -10.53
N GLU A 133 5.29 17.31 -10.83
CA GLU A 133 4.90 18.37 -11.75
C GLU A 133 4.93 17.85 -13.19
N PRO A 134 4.00 18.28 -14.06
CA PRO A 134 4.08 17.95 -15.47
C PRO A 134 5.42 18.48 -16.02
N TYR A 135 6.13 17.64 -16.76
CA TYR A 135 7.29 18.09 -17.52
C TYR A 135 6.80 19.08 -18.57
N LEU A 136 7.15 20.36 -18.42
CA LEU A 136 6.96 21.42 -19.42
C LEU A 136 7.78 21.13 -20.68
#